data_AF-A0A8H6RNY2-F1
#
_entry.id   AF-A0A8H6RNY2-F1
#
_cell.length_a   1.000
_cell.length_b   1.000
_cell.length_c   1.000
_cell.angle_alpha   90.00
_cell.angle_beta   90.00
_cell.angle_gamma   90.00
#
_symmetry.space_group_name_H-M   'P 1'
#
loop_
_entity.id
_entity.type
_entity.pdbx_description
1 polymer ?
#
loop_
_entity_poly.entity_id
_entity_poly.type
_entity_poly.pdbx_seq_one_letter_code
_entity_poly.pdbx_strand_id
1 'polypeptide(L)'
;MFFWNSENLKVADIFVVINTTAQLFYVATQLGPMDTRNPGSVLTHIVSKTFAGIGVLDILHNTSVAFYKNELPSTTLKVATGLAFAGVSAMSDWIFGGCLVYDLIALSVGQSQYDVSWSKLLGFFAAGSAAIVGARNYLK
;
A
#
# COMPACT_ATOMS: atom_id res chain seq x y z
N MET A 1 4.42 -3.22 18.39
CA MET A 1 4.99 -4.53 18.80
C MET A 1 4.46 -5.05 20.13
N PHE A 2 4.30 -4.25 21.20
CA PHE A 2 3.78 -4.77 22.49
C PHE A 2 2.42 -5.49 22.33
N PHE A 3 1.42 -4.80 21.78
CA PHE A 3 0.08 -5.39 21.59
C PHE A 3 0.08 -6.57 20.61
N TRP A 4 0.87 -6.48 19.53
CA TRP A 4 1.06 -7.56 18.57
C TRP A 4 1.62 -8.83 19.22
N ASN A 5 2.68 -8.70 20.02
CA ASN A 5 3.32 -9.82 20.71
C ASN A 5 2.43 -10.41 21.83
N SER A 6 1.48 -9.62 22.35
CA SER A 6 0.44 -10.10 23.27
C SER A 6 -0.82 -10.63 22.57
N GLU A 7 -0.79 -10.80 21.24
CA GLU A 7 -1.93 -11.20 20.40
C GLU A 7 -3.16 -10.29 20.49
N ASN A 8 -3.00 -9.06 21.02
CA ASN A 8 -4.04 -8.05 21.04
C ASN A 8 -4.06 -7.26 19.73
N LEU A 9 -4.44 -7.95 18.65
CA LEU A 9 -4.31 -7.46 17.28
C LEU A 9 -5.23 -6.28 16.98
N LYS A 10 -6.41 -6.22 17.58
CA LYS A 10 -7.35 -5.09 17.41
C LYS A 10 -6.77 -3.79 17.95
N VAL A 11 -6.12 -3.82 19.11
CA VAL A 11 -5.45 -2.64 19.66
C VAL A 11 -4.20 -2.31 18.86
N ALA A 12 -3.46 -3.33 18.40
CA ALA A 12 -2.32 -3.11 17.52
C ALA A 12 -2.73 -2.38 16.22
N ASP A 13 -3.85 -2.77 15.61
CA ASP A 13 -4.36 -2.18 14.37
C ASP A 13 -4.70 -0.69 14.51
N ILE A 14 -5.16 -0.23 15.68
CA ILE A 14 -5.40 1.20 15.94
C ILE A 14 -4.11 2.01 15.73
N PHE A 15 -2.98 1.52 16.25
CA PHE A 15 -1.69 2.19 16.07
C PHE A 15 -1.18 2.10 14.63
N VAL A 16 -1.48 1.02 13.92
CA VAL A 16 -1.19 0.88 12.48
C VAL A 16 -1.95 1.94 11.69
N VAL A 17 -3.26 2.08 11.92
CA VAL A 17 -4.09 3.09 11.25
C VAL A 17 -3.58 4.50 11.54
N ILE A 18 -3.26 4.83 12.80
CA ILE A 18 -2.71 6.15 13.16
C ILE A 18 -1.38 6.41 12.43
N ASN A 19 -0.46 5.43 12.45
CA ASN A 19 0.84 5.57 11.82
C ASN A 19 0.71 5.74 10.30
N THR A 20 -0.04 4.86 9.63
CA THR A 20 -0.20 4.92 8.17
C THR A 20 -0.90 6.21 7.74
N THR A 21 -1.97 6.62 8.44
CA THR A 21 -2.68 7.87 8.09
C THR A 21 -1.79 9.10 8.28
N ALA A 22 -0.96 9.15 9.32
CA ALA A 22 0.02 10.22 9.50
C ALA A 22 1.08 10.26 8.38
N GLN A 23 1.60 9.10 7.98
CA GLN A 23 2.59 9.00 6.90
C GLN A 23 2.00 9.41 5.54
N LEU A 24 0.79 8.93 5.21
CA LEU A 24 0.08 9.31 4.00
C LEU A 24 -0.25 10.82 4.00
N PHE A 25 -0.70 11.36 5.13
CA PHE A 25 -0.97 12.80 5.26
C PHE A 25 0.29 13.63 5.02
N TYR A 26 1.42 13.24 5.61
CA TYR A 26 2.70 13.92 5.41
C TYR A 26 3.11 13.93 3.94
N VAL A 27 3.09 12.77 3.28
CA VAL A 27 3.47 12.64 1.86
C VAL A 27 2.51 13.41 0.94
N ALA A 28 1.21 13.44 1.25
CA ALA A 28 0.21 14.07 0.41
C ALA A 28 0.13 15.60 0.55
N THR A 29 0.47 16.15 1.74
CA THR A 29 0.17 17.56 2.04
C THR A 29 1.36 18.38 2.51
N GLN A 30 2.36 17.77 3.15
CA GLN A 30 3.47 18.48 3.78
C GLN A 30 4.78 18.33 3.00
N LEU A 31 4.94 17.21 2.28
CA LEU A 31 6.15 16.94 1.52
C LEU A 31 6.17 17.77 0.23
N GLY A 32 7.07 18.77 0.19
CA GLY A 32 7.30 19.58 -1.01
C GLY A 32 7.95 18.79 -2.16
N PRO A 33 8.16 19.41 -3.32
CA PRO A 33 8.85 18.76 -4.44
C PRO A 33 10.28 18.31 -4.08
N MET A 34 10.70 17.18 -4.62
CA MET A 34 12.04 16.64 -4.41
C MET A 34 13.10 17.46 -5.15
N ASP A 35 14.09 18.00 -4.43
CA ASP A 35 15.31 18.52 -5.06
C ASP A 35 16.29 17.37 -5.34
N THR A 36 16.42 16.99 -6.61
CA THR A 36 17.28 15.88 -7.05
C THR A 36 18.77 16.16 -6.94
N ARG A 37 19.17 17.41 -6.69
CA ARG A 37 20.57 17.81 -6.50
C ARG A 37 20.99 17.75 -5.03
N ASN A 38 20.04 17.60 -4.11
CA ASN A 38 20.29 17.50 -2.68
C ASN A 38 20.06 16.05 -2.21
N PRO A 39 21.12 15.30 -1.87
CA PRO A 39 21.00 13.92 -1.40
C PRO A 39 20.09 13.76 -0.16
N GLY A 40 20.08 14.75 0.73
CA GLY A 40 19.20 14.76 1.90
C GLY A 40 17.74 14.83 1.49
N SER A 41 17.40 15.70 0.54
CA SER A 41 16.03 15.79 -0.01
C SER A 41 15.61 14.49 -0.67
N VAL A 42 16.48 13.89 -1.49
CA VAL A 42 16.21 12.60 -2.15
C VAL A 42 15.97 11.50 -1.12
N LEU A 43 16.83 11.40 -0.09
CA LEU A 43 16.70 10.38 0.94
C LEU A 43 15.41 10.58 1.76
N THR A 44 15.05 11.81 2.12
CA THR A 44 13.78 12.12 2.79
C THR A 44 12.61 11.59 1.98
N HIS A 45 12.61 11.83 0.67
CA HIS A 45 11.53 11.37 -0.22
C HIS A 45 11.47 9.86 -0.33
N ILE A 46 12.62 9.19 -0.51
CA ILE A 46 12.67 7.74 -0.57
C ILE A 46 12.11 7.15 0.73
N VAL A 47 12.58 7.61 1.88
CA VAL A 47 12.14 7.09 3.18
C VAL A 47 10.67 7.40 3.41
N SER A 48 10.24 8.65 3.32
CA SER A 48 8.86 9.02 3.65
C SER A 48 7.84 8.31 2.74
N LYS A 49 8.13 8.20 1.44
CA LYS A 49 7.22 7.60 0.46
C LYS A 49 7.20 6.08 0.51
N THR A 50 8.34 5.44 0.77
CA THR A 50 8.36 3.98 0.95
C THR A 50 7.65 3.56 2.22
N PHE A 51 7.85 4.26 3.34
CA PHE A 51 7.12 4.00 4.57
C PHE A 51 5.61 4.22 4.40
N ALA A 52 5.20 5.33 3.78
CA ALA A 52 3.79 5.57 3.47
C ALA A 52 3.20 4.47 2.57
N GLY A 53 3.98 3.98 1.59
CA GLY A 53 3.63 2.86 0.72
C GLY A 53 3.38 1.57 1.51
N ILE A 54 4.40 1.11 2.26
CA ILE A 54 4.29 -0.06 3.14
C ILE A 54 3.14 0.10 4.15
N GLY A 55 2.89 1.32 4.62
CA GLY A 55 1.76 1.63 5.48
C GLY A 55 0.39 1.26 4.88
N VAL A 56 0.22 1.40 3.56
CA VAL A 56 -1.00 0.96 2.85
C VAL A 56 -1.17 -0.55 2.97
N LEU A 57 -0.11 -1.31 2.71
CA LEU A 57 -0.10 -2.76 2.92
C LEU A 57 -0.36 -3.12 4.38
N ASP A 58 0.22 -2.39 5.32
CA ASP A 58 0.04 -2.61 6.74
C ASP A 58 -1.43 -2.46 7.15
N ILE A 59 -2.17 -1.46 6.66
CA ILE A 59 -3.61 -1.38 6.95
C ILE A 59 -4.32 -2.63 6.45
N LEU A 60 -4.09 -3.04 5.21
CA LEU A 60 -4.79 -4.20 4.63
C LEU A 60 -4.47 -5.48 5.39
N HIS A 61 -3.19 -5.74 5.65
CA HIS A 61 -2.75 -6.94 6.35
C HIS A 61 -3.20 -6.94 7.82
N ASN A 62 -2.93 -5.88 8.58
CA ASN A 62 -3.21 -5.86 10.02
C ASN A 62 -4.73 -5.86 10.30
N THR A 63 -5.51 -5.07 9.55
CA THR A 63 -6.98 -5.07 9.68
C THR A 63 -7.56 -6.44 9.32
N SER A 64 -7.03 -7.10 8.27
CA SER A 64 -7.50 -8.44 7.87
C SER A 64 -7.28 -9.48 8.98
N VAL A 65 -6.10 -9.50 9.60
CA VAL A 65 -5.79 -10.45 10.68
C VAL A 65 -6.55 -10.11 11.96
N ALA A 66 -6.74 -8.82 12.27
CA ALA A 66 -7.40 -8.38 13.50
C ALA A 66 -8.93 -8.60 13.50
N PHE A 67 -9.59 -8.48 12.35
CA PHE A 67 -11.06 -8.46 12.26
C PHE A 67 -11.66 -9.51 11.32
N TYR A 68 -10.90 -10.07 10.39
CA TYR A 68 -11.38 -10.95 9.32
C TYR A 68 -10.57 -12.25 9.22
N LYS A 69 -10.11 -12.76 10.36
CA LYS A 69 -9.34 -14.01 10.42
C LYS A 69 -10.15 -15.17 9.83
N ASN A 70 -9.54 -15.91 8.91
CA ASN A 70 -10.13 -17.05 8.17
C ASN A 70 -11.29 -16.68 7.23
N GLU A 71 -11.48 -15.39 6.92
CA GLU A 71 -12.47 -14.95 5.95
C GLU A 71 -11.85 -14.80 4.56
N LEU A 72 -12.59 -15.21 3.53
CA LEU A 72 -12.22 -14.95 2.14
C LEU A 72 -12.70 -13.57 1.70
N PRO A 73 -11.98 -12.91 0.76
CA PRO A 73 -12.36 -11.59 0.28
C PRO A 73 -13.71 -11.63 -0.47
N SER A 74 -14.65 -10.80 -0.02
CA SER A 74 -15.93 -10.60 -0.71
C SER A 74 -15.74 -9.90 -2.06
N THR A 75 -16.71 -10.05 -2.97
CA THR A 75 -16.69 -9.35 -4.27
C THR A 75 -16.57 -7.83 -4.10
N THR A 76 -17.26 -7.26 -3.11
CA THR A 76 -17.18 -5.82 -2.80
C THR A 76 -15.77 -5.42 -2.41
N LEU A 77 -15.08 -6.21 -1.56
CA LEU A 77 -13.69 -5.94 -1.19
C LEU A 77 -12.77 -6.02 -2.41
N LYS A 78 -12.93 -7.04 -3.27
CA LYS A 78 -12.14 -7.18 -4.49
C LYS A 78 -12.25 -5.96 -5.40
N VAL A 79 -13.48 -5.46 -5.62
CA VAL A 79 -13.74 -4.26 -6.42
C VAL A 79 -13.16 -3.01 -5.75
N ALA A 80 -13.39 -2.84 -4.44
CA ALA A 80 -12.88 -1.70 -3.69
C ALA A 80 -11.36 -1.63 -3.72
N THR A 81 -10.66 -2.76 -3.56
CA THR A 81 -9.21 -2.85 -3.69
C THR A 81 -8.76 -2.41 -5.08
N GLY A 82 -9.38 -2.92 -6.14
CA GLY A 82 -9.01 -2.53 -7.51
C GLY A 82 -9.18 -1.03 -7.77
N LEU A 83 -10.30 -0.45 -7.35
CA LEU A 83 -10.58 0.98 -7.51
C LEU A 83 -9.65 1.86 -6.67
N ALA A 84 -9.40 1.48 -5.41
CA ALA A 84 -8.52 2.22 -4.52
C ALA A 84 -7.08 2.23 -5.06
N PHE A 85 -6.53 1.07 -5.43
CA PHE A 85 -5.18 1.01 -5.99
C PHE A 85 -5.07 1.75 -7.31
N ALA A 86 -6.04 1.62 -8.23
CA ALA A 86 -6.03 2.37 -9.48
C ALA A 86 -6.04 3.89 -9.24
N GLY A 87 -6.92 4.36 -8.34
CA GLY A 87 -7.03 5.78 -7.99
C GLY A 87 -5.76 6.34 -7.35
N VAL A 88 -5.22 5.64 -6.35
CA VAL A 88 -3.99 6.08 -5.68
C VAL A 88 -2.81 6.02 -6.66
N SER A 89 -2.65 4.96 -7.45
CA SER A 89 -1.63 4.86 -8.49
C SER A 89 -1.67 6.00 -9.50
N ALA A 90 -2.86 6.48 -9.89
CA ALA A 90 -3.02 7.63 -10.79
C ALA A 90 -2.57 8.96 -10.16
N MET A 91 -2.40 9.00 -8.83
CA MET A 91 -1.92 10.16 -8.09
C MET A 91 -0.46 10.04 -7.66
N SER A 92 0.14 8.86 -7.78
CA SER A 92 1.47 8.52 -7.26
C SER A 92 2.63 8.86 -8.21
N ASP A 93 3.78 9.19 -7.63
CA ASP A 93 5.06 9.19 -8.35
C ASP A 93 5.70 7.80 -8.42
N TRP A 94 6.88 7.71 -9.02
CA TRP A 94 7.66 6.48 -9.15
C TRP A 94 7.93 5.76 -7.82
N ILE A 95 8.20 6.50 -6.73
CA ILE A 95 8.61 5.90 -5.46
C ILE A 95 7.39 5.32 -4.76
N PHE A 96 6.38 6.16 -4.49
CA PHE A 96 5.17 5.71 -3.79
C PHE A 96 4.37 4.72 -4.65
N GLY A 97 4.25 4.99 -5.96
CA GLY A 97 3.55 4.11 -6.90
C GLY A 97 4.25 2.77 -7.07
N GLY A 98 5.58 2.73 -7.07
CA GLY A 98 6.36 1.50 -7.07
C GLY A 98 6.07 0.62 -5.84
N CYS A 99 5.92 1.23 -4.66
CA CYS A 99 5.51 0.51 -3.46
C CYS A 99 4.11 -0.10 -3.60
N LEU A 100 3.12 0.65 -4.12
CA LEU A 100 1.76 0.11 -4.31
C LEU A 100 1.75 -1.11 -5.25
N VAL A 101 2.56 -1.08 -6.31
CA VAL A 101 2.73 -2.23 -7.21
C VAL A 101 3.37 -3.40 -6.47
N TYR A 102 4.43 -3.15 -5.72
CA TYR A 102 5.10 -4.16 -4.90
C TYR A 102 4.13 -4.81 -3.89
N ASP A 103 3.31 -4.01 -3.22
CA ASP A 103 2.33 -4.47 -2.24
C ASP A 103 1.29 -5.41 -2.88
N LEU A 104 0.79 -5.06 -4.07
CA LEU A 104 -0.14 -5.92 -4.81
C LEU A 104 0.51 -7.23 -5.26
N ILE A 105 1.79 -7.20 -5.66
CA ILE A 105 2.56 -8.41 -5.98
C ILE A 105 2.73 -9.28 -4.72
N ALA A 106 3.12 -8.68 -3.60
CA ALA A 106 3.30 -9.38 -2.34
C ALA A 106 1.98 -10.04 -1.88
N LEU A 107 0.87 -9.31 -1.96
CA LEU A 107 -0.47 -9.85 -1.70
C LEU A 107 -0.83 -10.97 -2.68
N SER A 108 -0.56 -10.81 -3.98
CA SER A 108 -0.82 -11.84 -4.98
C SER A 108 -0.08 -13.14 -4.65
N VAL A 109 1.21 -13.05 -4.34
CA VAL A 109 2.03 -14.20 -3.95
C VAL A 109 1.52 -14.83 -2.66
N GLY A 110 1.25 -14.04 -1.63
CA GLY A 110 0.77 -14.55 -0.34
C GLY A 110 -0.61 -15.23 -0.44
N GLN A 111 -1.50 -14.72 -1.28
CA GLN A 111 -2.85 -15.27 -1.44
C GLN A 111 -2.90 -16.52 -2.32
N SER A 112 -1.83 -16.85 -3.04
CA SER A 112 -1.77 -18.02 -3.94
C SER A 112 -2.00 -19.35 -3.22
N GLN A 113 -1.68 -19.41 -1.92
CA GLN A 113 -1.85 -20.59 -1.09
C GLN A 113 -3.30 -20.78 -0.58
N TYR A 114 -4.13 -19.74 -0.66
CA TYR A 114 -5.48 -19.71 -0.08
C TYR A 114 -6.58 -19.60 -1.13
N ASP A 115 -6.47 -18.64 -2.06
CA ASP A 115 -7.40 -18.43 -3.17
C ASP A 115 -6.63 -18.01 -4.43
N VAL A 116 -6.42 -18.98 -5.32
CA VAL A 116 -5.71 -18.78 -6.61
C VAL A 116 -6.43 -17.75 -7.49
N SER A 117 -7.75 -17.65 -7.43
CA SER A 117 -8.53 -16.68 -8.21
C SER A 117 -8.27 -15.26 -7.70
N TRP A 118 -8.30 -15.06 -6.37
CA TRP A 118 -7.96 -13.78 -5.76
C TRP A 118 -6.50 -13.38 -5.99
N SER A 119 -5.58 -14.33 -5.84
CA SER A 119 -4.15 -14.15 -6.14
C SER A 119 -3.93 -13.63 -7.57
N LYS A 120 -4.56 -14.25 -8.58
CA LYS A 120 -4.46 -13.80 -9.97
C LYS A 120 -5.04 -12.40 -10.17
N LEU A 121 -6.19 -12.10 -9.55
CA LEU A 121 -6.81 -10.79 -9.65
C LEU A 121 -5.92 -9.68 -9.05
N LEU A 122 -5.30 -9.93 -7.91
CA LEU A 122 -4.29 -9.02 -7.34
C LEU A 122 -3.09 -8.82 -8.28
N GLY A 123 -2.64 -9.87 -8.95
CA GLY A 123 -1.59 -9.78 -9.98
C GLY A 123 -2.00 -8.89 -11.16
N PHE A 124 -3.26 -8.99 -11.62
CA PHE A 124 -3.80 -8.06 -12.63
C PHE A 124 -3.86 -6.62 -12.11
N PHE A 125 -4.27 -6.41 -10.86
CA PHE A 125 -4.23 -5.07 -10.25
C PHE A 125 -2.82 -4.53 -10.16
N ALA A 126 -1.81 -5.37 -9.86
CA ALA A 126 -0.42 -4.95 -9.84
C ALA A 126 0.05 -4.47 -11.21
N ALA A 127 -0.23 -5.25 -12.26
CA ALA A 127 0.10 -4.89 -13.64
C ALA A 127 -0.62 -3.59 -14.08
N GLY A 128 -1.91 -3.45 -13.75
CA GLY A 128 -2.68 -2.24 -14.04
C GLY A 128 -2.12 -1.01 -13.30
N SER A 129 -1.81 -1.16 -12.01
CA SER A 129 -1.20 -0.11 -11.19
C SER A 129 0.16 0.31 -11.74
N ALA A 130 0.98 -0.65 -12.18
CA ALA A 130 2.27 -0.37 -12.82
C ALA A 130 2.11 0.41 -14.13
N ALA A 131 1.14 0.03 -14.96
CA ALA A 131 0.82 0.74 -16.19
C ALA A 131 0.36 2.18 -15.90
N ILE A 132 -0.51 2.39 -14.90
CA ILE A 132 -1.00 3.72 -14.51
C ILE A 132 0.15 4.59 -13.99
N VAL A 133 0.95 4.09 -13.04
CA VAL A 133 2.11 4.82 -12.48
C VAL A 133 3.12 5.13 -13.59
N GLY A 134 3.41 4.16 -14.44
CA GLY A 134 4.33 4.31 -15.57
C GLY A 134 3.87 5.38 -16.55
N ALA A 135 2.62 5.30 -17.02
CA ALA A 135 2.05 6.26 -17.96
C ALA A 135 2.04 7.68 -17.37
N ARG A 136 1.56 7.84 -16.14
CA ARG A 136 1.49 9.14 -15.46
C ARG A 136 2.85 9.81 -15.36
N ASN A 137 3.89 9.07 -14.98
CA ASN A 137 5.19 9.65 -14.69
C ASN A 137 6.12 9.69 -15.90
N TYR A 138 5.78 9.01 -16.99
CA TYR A 138 6.46 9.14 -18.28
C TYR A 138 5.92 10.30 -19.11
N LEU A 139 4.61 10.59 -19.02
CA LEU A 139 3.93 11.66 -19.76
C LEU A 139 4.01 13.03 -19.07
N LYS A 140 4.59 13.10 -17.87
CA LYS A 140 4.72 14.31 -17.05
C LYS A 140 6.13 14.86 -17.13
#